data_AF-A0A2J6PES2-F1
#
_entry.id   AF-A0A2J6PES2-F1
#
_cell.length_a   1.000
_cell.length_b   1.000
_cell.length_c   1.000
_cell.angle_alpha   90.00
_cell.angle_beta   90.00
_cell.angle_gamma   90.00
#
_symmetry.space_group_name_H-M   'P 1'
#
loop_
_entity.id
_entity.type
_entity.pdbx_description
1 polymer ?
#
loop_
_entity_poly.entity_id
_entity_poly.type
_entity_poly.pdbx_seq_one_letter_code
_entity_poly.pdbx_strand_id
1 'polypeptide(L)'
;MALVLRNKVTYLDSSGDLRLQVGPEKENYVVCSKTMERTSAVWKKMLNGGFAESKPLNPESEWIVTLPEDKHEPMLIVLNITHSRFSLVPEKLAPLDLYDILVLAEKYDITELTRPWARHWFNGVRKTKSPLLMWIAWALGDATMFVVTADMLVMRCTVDTDGRLVTPKGWHLDDTRFDALRPHDIIDRIAALRLHLLEDILKPINEILSRLKESTYGCCLLCTMTMLGALVICAANSGLDPIPRSGSEFQGSVMQLVEKLDKLRVVFAHEDKKNVNPLPTAKKVIQEAIKNKEETVPKFYLDRLVKQSKKIGLLE
;
A
#
# COMPACT_ATOMS: atom_id res chain seq x y z
N MET A 1 39.40 -31.83 6.07
CA MET A 1 39.55 -30.70 7.01
C MET A 1 38.48 -29.67 6.64
N ALA A 2 37.29 -29.80 7.24
CA ALA A 2 36.19 -28.88 6.98
C ALA A 2 36.52 -27.54 7.64
N LEU A 3 36.63 -26.48 6.83
CA LEU A 3 36.63 -25.11 7.32
C LEU A 3 35.27 -24.88 8.00
N VAL A 4 35.26 -24.99 9.33
CA VAL A 4 34.18 -24.44 10.14
C VAL A 4 34.23 -22.93 9.92
N LEU A 5 33.40 -22.43 8.99
CA LEU A 5 33.03 -21.02 8.95
C LEU A 5 32.42 -20.72 10.31
N ARG A 6 33.22 -20.18 11.23
CA ARG A 6 32.70 -19.63 12.48
C ARG A 6 31.86 -18.43 12.07
N ASN A 7 30.53 -18.61 12.00
CA ASN A 7 29.61 -17.48 11.91
C ASN A 7 29.99 -16.49 13.02
N LYS A 8 30.22 -15.24 12.65
CA LYS A 8 30.70 -14.19 13.54
C LYS A 8 29.66 -13.98 14.65
N VAL A 9 30.00 -14.31 15.88
CA VAL A 9 29.12 -14.04 17.03
C VAL A 9 29.19 -12.57 17.37
N THR A 10 28.05 -11.90 17.38
CA THR A 10 27.93 -10.49 17.76
C THR A 10 27.34 -10.41 19.16
N TYR A 11 28.12 -9.90 20.12
CA TYR A 11 27.68 -9.71 21.50
C TYR A 11 26.99 -8.35 21.63
N LEU A 12 25.70 -8.37 21.96
CA LEU A 12 24.89 -7.18 22.26
C LEU A 12 24.98 -6.82 23.74
N ASP A 13 25.23 -7.81 24.58
CA ASP A 13 25.47 -7.68 26.02
C ASP A 13 26.70 -8.52 26.41
N SER A 14 27.63 -7.96 27.18
CA SER A 14 28.83 -8.68 27.64
C SER A 14 28.49 -9.82 28.61
N SER A 15 27.35 -9.73 29.27
CA SER A 15 26.82 -10.72 30.21
C SER A 15 25.61 -11.47 29.62
N GLY A 16 25.49 -11.48 28.28
CA GLY A 16 24.37 -12.13 27.61
C GLY A 16 24.31 -13.63 27.88
N ASP A 17 23.11 -14.13 28.14
CA ASP A 17 22.81 -15.50 28.54
C ASP A 17 21.94 -16.26 27.52
N LEU A 18 21.55 -15.59 26.43
CA LEU A 18 20.74 -16.11 25.35
C LEU A 18 21.42 -15.85 24.00
N ARG A 19 21.51 -16.88 23.15
CA ARG A 19 21.95 -16.75 21.76
C ARG A 19 20.75 -16.84 20.81
N LEU A 20 20.54 -15.80 20.02
CA LEU A 20 19.60 -15.82 18.90
C LEU A 20 20.35 -16.22 17.62
N GLN A 21 19.81 -17.20 16.90
CA GLN A 21 20.24 -17.57 15.55
C GLN A 21 19.21 -17.09 14.54
N VAL A 22 19.52 -16.03 13.80
CA VAL A 22 18.55 -15.28 13.01
C VAL A 22 18.77 -15.52 11.52
N GLY A 23 17.65 -15.72 10.81
CA GLY A 23 17.63 -15.90 9.37
C GLY A 23 18.14 -17.26 8.88
N PRO A 24 18.01 -17.53 7.57
CA PRO A 24 18.53 -18.75 6.96
C PRO A 24 20.06 -18.85 7.06
N GLU A 25 20.76 -17.72 7.14
CA GLU A 25 22.22 -17.64 7.33
C GLU A 25 22.66 -18.00 8.75
N LYS A 26 21.72 -18.05 9.71
CA LYS A 26 21.97 -18.32 11.14
C LYS A 26 23.00 -17.36 11.72
N GLU A 27 22.78 -16.07 11.54
CA GLU A 27 23.58 -15.02 12.19
C GLU A 27 23.39 -15.09 13.71
N ASN A 28 24.50 -14.99 14.46
CA ASN A 28 24.49 -15.28 15.90
C ASN A 28 24.58 -13.98 16.72
N TYR A 29 23.54 -13.70 17.50
CA TYR A 29 23.48 -12.57 18.42
C TYR A 29 23.41 -13.05 19.86
N VAL A 30 24.35 -12.63 20.71
CA VAL A 30 24.31 -12.92 22.15
C VAL A 30 23.70 -11.73 22.87
N VAL A 31 22.57 -11.98 23.54
CA VAL A 31 21.70 -10.98 24.17
C VAL A 31 21.44 -11.35 25.63
N CYS A 32 21.00 -10.38 26.43
CA CYS A 32 20.49 -10.60 27.77
C CYS A 32 18.99 -10.94 27.71
N SER A 33 18.61 -12.16 28.09
CA SER A 33 17.23 -12.64 28.04
C SER A 33 16.28 -11.74 28.84
N LYS A 34 16.72 -11.28 30.02
CA LYS A 34 15.91 -10.42 30.89
C LYS A 34 15.66 -9.05 30.28
N THR A 35 16.53 -8.55 29.43
CA THR A 35 16.27 -7.32 28.66
C THR A 35 15.21 -7.58 27.60
N MET A 36 15.31 -8.68 26.85
CA MET A 36 14.30 -9.08 25.85
C MET A 36 12.91 -9.25 26.49
N GLU A 37 12.82 -9.98 27.61
CA GLU A 37 11.57 -10.24 28.35
C GLU A 37 10.92 -8.96 28.90
N ARG A 38 11.72 -7.98 29.34
CA ARG A 38 11.19 -6.69 29.85
C ARG A 38 10.63 -5.84 28.74
N THR A 39 11.23 -5.93 27.56
CA THR A 39 10.91 -5.09 26.42
C THR A 39 9.70 -5.57 25.64
N SER A 40 9.40 -6.88 25.66
CA SER A 40 8.32 -7.49 24.87
C SER A 40 7.59 -8.59 25.62
N ALA A 41 6.26 -8.51 25.63
CA ALA A 41 5.43 -9.59 26.12
C ALA A 41 5.56 -10.87 25.28
N VAL A 42 5.82 -10.73 23.97
CA VAL A 42 6.05 -11.87 23.05
C VAL A 42 7.35 -12.59 23.44
N TRP A 43 8.45 -11.85 23.59
CA TRP A 43 9.72 -12.44 24.07
C TRP A 43 9.57 -13.08 25.44
N LYS A 44 8.89 -12.40 26.36
CA LYS A 44 8.63 -12.93 27.71
C LYS A 44 7.90 -14.26 27.68
N LYS A 45 6.88 -14.38 26.84
CA LYS A 45 6.08 -15.60 26.68
C LYS A 45 6.86 -16.70 25.96
N MET A 46 7.60 -16.36 24.91
CA MET A 46 8.42 -17.32 24.14
C MET A 46 9.52 -17.95 25.00
N LEU A 47 10.24 -17.12 25.77
CA LEU A 47 11.41 -17.54 26.54
C LEU A 47 11.07 -18.23 27.88
N ASN A 48 9.86 -18.03 28.41
CA ASN A 48 9.44 -18.59 29.71
C ASN A 48 8.18 -19.48 29.64
N GLY A 49 7.54 -19.60 28.47
CA GLY A 49 6.21 -20.21 28.32
C GLY A 49 6.20 -21.73 28.14
N GLY A 50 7.34 -22.40 28.25
CA GLY A 50 7.46 -23.85 28.01
C GLY A 50 7.49 -24.24 26.53
N PHE A 51 7.81 -23.30 25.64
CA PHE A 51 8.03 -23.55 24.22
C PHE A 51 9.44 -24.10 23.97
N ALA A 52 9.74 -24.50 22.73
CA ALA A 52 11.05 -24.99 22.34
C ALA A 52 12.16 -23.94 22.57
N GLU A 53 11.80 -22.66 22.55
CA GLU A 53 12.66 -21.51 22.78
C GLU A 53 12.90 -21.21 24.26
N SER A 54 12.21 -21.90 25.18
CA SER A 54 12.32 -21.63 26.61
C SER A 54 13.69 -22.03 27.17
N LYS A 55 14.07 -21.41 28.29
CA LYS A 55 15.36 -21.66 28.92
C LYS A 55 15.55 -23.16 29.24
N PRO A 56 16.67 -23.78 28.82
CA PRO A 56 16.96 -25.16 29.13
C PRO A 56 16.98 -25.41 30.65
N LEU A 57 16.48 -26.58 31.07
CA LEU A 57 16.52 -27.00 32.47
C LEU A 57 17.94 -27.36 32.93
N ASN A 58 18.78 -27.83 32.00
CA ASN A 58 20.18 -28.12 32.27
C ASN A 58 21.01 -26.83 32.18
N PRO A 59 21.63 -26.35 33.28
CA PRO A 59 22.43 -25.14 33.29
C PRO A 59 23.69 -25.20 32.40
N GLU A 60 24.17 -26.40 32.07
CA GLU A 60 25.33 -26.59 31.19
C GLU A 60 24.96 -26.51 29.70
N SER A 61 23.68 -26.56 29.37
CA SER A 61 23.22 -26.46 27.99
C SER A 61 23.17 -25.02 27.54
N GLU A 62 23.76 -24.75 26.37
CA GLU A 62 23.69 -23.43 25.76
C GLU A 62 22.24 -23.10 25.37
N TRP A 63 21.78 -21.90 25.77
CA TRP A 63 20.44 -21.44 25.41
C TRP A 63 20.46 -20.78 24.04
N ILE A 64 20.05 -21.53 23.02
CA ILE A 64 19.96 -21.07 21.63
C ILE A 64 18.49 -21.04 21.19
N VAL A 65 18.07 -19.91 20.63
CA VAL A 65 16.76 -19.74 19.99
C VAL A 65 16.96 -19.47 18.50
N THR A 66 16.39 -20.33 17.65
CA THR A 66 16.48 -20.20 16.19
C THR A 66 15.25 -19.48 15.62
N LEU A 67 15.49 -18.44 14.82
CA LEU A 67 14.49 -17.57 14.20
C LEU A 67 14.69 -17.55 12.67
N PRO A 68 14.41 -18.67 11.97
CA PRO A 68 14.78 -18.83 10.57
C PRO A 68 14.01 -17.91 9.61
N GLU A 69 12.83 -17.45 10.02
CA GLU A 69 11.96 -16.58 9.22
C GLU A 69 12.29 -15.09 9.33
N ASP A 70 13.10 -14.71 10.34
CA ASP A 70 13.44 -13.31 10.58
C ASP A 70 14.68 -12.89 9.80
N LYS A 71 14.66 -11.68 9.26
CA LYS A 71 15.83 -11.08 8.62
C LYS A 71 16.81 -10.57 9.66
N HIS A 72 18.10 -10.87 9.50
CA HIS A 72 19.10 -10.59 10.52
C HIS A 72 19.50 -9.11 10.58
N GLU A 73 19.53 -8.37 9.47
CA GLU A 73 19.86 -6.95 9.44
C GLU A 73 18.87 -6.05 10.21
N PRO A 74 17.55 -6.11 9.96
CA PRO A 74 16.57 -5.35 10.76
C PRO A 74 16.54 -5.85 12.21
N MET A 75 16.77 -7.15 12.46
CA MET A 75 16.85 -7.69 13.82
C MET A 75 18.01 -7.07 14.60
N LEU A 76 19.19 -6.94 14.00
CA LEU A 76 20.33 -6.30 14.64
C LEU A 76 20.02 -4.86 15.08
N ILE A 77 19.26 -4.09 14.27
CA ILE A 77 18.82 -2.74 14.63
C ILE A 77 17.88 -2.78 15.83
N VAL A 78 16.87 -3.66 15.82
CA VAL A 78 15.94 -3.87 16.93
C VAL A 78 16.68 -4.27 18.23
N LEU A 79 17.68 -5.15 18.12
CA LEU A 79 18.49 -5.57 19.26
C LEU A 79 19.38 -4.44 19.77
N ASN A 80 19.95 -3.61 18.89
CA ASN A 80 20.71 -2.41 19.32
C ASN A 80 19.81 -1.44 20.09
N ILE A 81 18.56 -1.23 19.66
CA ILE A 81 17.60 -0.41 20.42
C ILE A 81 17.29 -1.06 21.77
N THR A 82 17.00 -2.36 21.78
CA THR A 82 16.63 -3.13 22.97
C THR A 82 17.74 -3.14 24.03
N HIS A 83 19.01 -3.15 23.60
CA HIS A 83 20.19 -3.13 24.47
C HIS A 83 20.79 -1.73 24.66
N SER A 84 20.05 -0.66 24.34
CA SER A 84 20.49 0.73 24.51
C SER A 84 21.80 1.11 23.79
N ARG A 85 22.14 0.40 22.71
CA ARG A 85 23.30 0.67 21.84
C ARG A 85 22.95 1.68 20.75
N PHE A 86 22.41 2.82 21.15
CA PHE A 86 21.79 3.79 20.24
C PHE A 86 22.77 4.39 19.20
N SER A 87 24.07 4.42 19.49
CA SER A 87 25.10 4.88 18.53
C SER A 87 25.21 4.00 17.28
N LEU A 88 24.67 2.78 17.32
CA LEU A 88 24.63 1.84 16.20
C LEU A 88 23.27 1.82 15.50
N VAL A 89 22.31 2.60 15.97
CA VAL A 89 20.99 2.73 15.35
C VAL A 89 21.10 3.76 14.23
N PRO A 90 20.81 3.41 12.97
CA PRO A 90 21.01 4.31 11.84
C PRO A 90 20.06 5.50 11.91
N GLU A 91 20.58 6.69 11.62
CA GLU A 91 19.76 7.91 11.53
C GLU A 91 18.87 7.89 10.28
N LYS A 92 19.32 7.30 9.17
CA LYS A 92 18.60 7.25 7.91
C LYS A 92 18.40 5.81 7.47
N LEU A 93 17.23 5.53 6.93
CA LEU A 93 16.83 4.20 6.44
C LEU A 93 16.31 4.31 5.02
N ALA A 94 16.54 3.27 4.21
CA ALA A 94 15.78 3.10 2.98
C ALA A 94 14.34 2.65 3.32
N PRO A 95 13.37 2.83 2.40
CA PRO A 95 11.99 2.41 2.64
C PRO A 95 11.85 0.93 3.01
N LEU A 96 12.63 0.05 2.38
CA LEU A 96 12.58 -1.39 2.66
C LEU A 96 13.13 -1.71 4.06
N ASP A 97 14.24 -1.08 4.46
CA ASP A 97 14.82 -1.30 5.80
C ASP A 97 13.85 -0.86 6.90
N LEU A 98 13.21 0.31 6.75
CA LEU A 98 12.20 0.78 7.70
C LEU A 98 10.98 -0.14 7.74
N TYR A 99 10.52 -0.63 6.57
CA TYR A 99 9.45 -1.60 6.50
C TYR A 99 9.81 -2.88 7.28
N ASP A 100 10.98 -3.46 7.04
CA ASP A 100 11.42 -4.70 7.67
C ASP A 100 11.63 -4.56 9.19
N ILE A 101 12.12 -3.42 9.66
CA ILE A 101 12.18 -3.10 11.10
C ILE A 101 10.78 -3.08 11.70
N LEU A 102 9.82 -2.46 11.02
CA LEU A 102 8.43 -2.37 11.51
C LEU A 102 7.72 -3.73 11.49
N VAL A 103 8.05 -4.63 10.56
CA VAL A 103 7.60 -6.02 10.57
C VAL A 103 8.02 -6.72 11.85
N LEU A 104 9.31 -6.63 12.21
CA LEU A 104 9.81 -7.21 13.46
C LEU A 104 9.18 -6.52 14.67
N ALA A 105 9.01 -5.19 14.61
CA ALA A 105 8.45 -4.45 15.71
C ALA A 105 6.99 -4.83 16.00
N GLU A 106 6.18 -5.06 14.96
CA GLU A 106 4.81 -5.57 15.11
C GLU A 106 4.82 -7.04 15.57
N LYS A 107 5.65 -7.90 14.95
CA LYS A 107 5.76 -9.34 15.30
C LYS A 107 6.09 -9.56 16.77
N TYR A 108 6.97 -8.75 17.32
CA TYR A 108 7.41 -8.86 18.72
C TYR A 108 6.71 -7.88 19.67
N ASP A 109 5.68 -7.15 19.23
CA ASP A 109 4.96 -6.14 20.01
C ASP A 109 5.89 -5.13 20.72
N ILE A 110 6.79 -4.54 19.94
CA ILE A 110 7.79 -3.55 20.37
C ILE A 110 7.78 -2.29 19.52
N THR A 111 6.69 -2.03 18.79
CA THR A 111 6.55 -0.86 17.92
C THR A 111 6.82 0.46 18.67
N GLU A 112 6.51 0.54 19.97
CA GLU A 112 6.82 1.71 20.81
C GLU A 112 8.30 2.06 20.91
N LEU A 113 9.19 1.06 20.83
CA LEU A 113 10.63 1.29 20.87
C LEU A 113 11.12 2.15 19.71
N THR A 114 10.37 2.19 18.61
CA THR A 114 10.73 3.00 17.45
C THR A 114 10.47 4.49 17.69
N ARG A 115 9.70 4.87 18.72
CA ARG A 115 9.25 6.25 18.98
C ARG A 115 10.36 7.32 18.90
N PRO A 116 11.58 7.12 19.43
CA PRO A 116 12.64 8.13 19.33
C PRO A 116 13.07 8.44 17.89
N TRP A 117 12.93 7.49 16.97
CA TRP A 117 13.37 7.61 15.58
C TRP A 117 12.23 7.66 14.56
N ALA A 118 11.03 7.19 14.91
CA ALA A 118 9.91 6.98 14.01
C ALA A 118 9.60 8.21 13.14
N ARG A 119 9.50 9.39 13.76
CA ARG A 119 9.26 10.66 13.05
C ARG A 119 10.36 10.98 12.04
N HIS A 120 11.62 10.80 12.45
CA HIS A 120 12.78 11.12 11.60
C HIS A 120 12.93 10.11 10.44
N TRP A 121 12.88 8.81 10.75
CA TRP A 121 12.89 7.73 9.76
C TRP A 121 11.78 7.89 8.73
N PHE A 122 10.54 8.15 9.20
CA PHE A 122 9.40 8.32 8.31
C PHE A 122 9.58 9.52 7.37
N ASN A 123 10.02 10.66 7.89
CA ASN A 123 10.29 11.85 7.07
C ASN A 123 11.39 11.61 6.03
N GLY A 124 12.39 10.78 6.35
CA GLY A 124 13.43 10.36 5.42
C GLY A 124 12.88 9.57 4.24
N VAL A 125 11.99 8.61 4.50
CA VAL A 125 11.43 7.75 3.44
C VAL A 125 10.29 8.41 2.67
N ARG A 126 9.55 9.37 3.26
CA ARG A 126 8.35 10.01 2.65
C ARG A 126 8.61 10.57 1.26
N LYS A 127 9.83 11.04 0.99
CA LYS A 127 10.24 11.65 -0.28
C LYS A 127 10.52 10.65 -1.41
N THR A 128 10.69 9.37 -1.08
CA THR A 128 11.10 8.32 -2.05
C THR A 128 9.98 7.90 -2.99
N LYS A 129 8.71 8.24 -2.67
CA LYS A 129 7.51 7.76 -3.38
C LYS A 129 7.51 6.23 -3.52
N SER A 130 8.05 5.52 -2.53
CA SER A 130 8.06 4.05 -2.49
C SER A 130 6.63 3.51 -2.35
N PRO A 131 6.27 2.41 -3.01
CA PRO A 131 4.97 1.75 -2.79
C PRO A 131 4.79 1.30 -1.35
N LEU A 132 5.87 1.05 -0.61
CA LEU A 132 5.85 0.64 0.80
C LEU A 132 5.37 1.75 1.75
N LEU A 133 5.31 3.00 1.30
CA LEU A 133 4.93 4.13 2.14
C LEU A 133 3.54 3.97 2.76
N MET A 134 2.61 3.29 2.06
CA MET A 134 1.29 3.03 2.61
C MET A 134 1.36 2.09 3.84
N TRP A 135 2.14 1.02 3.75
CA TRP A 135 2.28 0.04 4.83
C TRP A 135 3.10 0.57 6.00
N ILE A 136 4.12 1.37 5.71
CA ILE A 136 4.89 2.09 6.75
C ILE A 136 4.00 3.11 7.45
N ALA A 137 3.22 3.91 6.70
CA ALA A 137 2.27 4.86 7.27
C ALA A 137 1.23 4.16 8.13
N TRP A 138 0.75 2.99 7.71
CA TRP A 138 -0.11 2.15 8.53
C TRP A 138 0.57 1.75 9.84
N ALA A 139 1.73 1.11 9.79
CA ALA A 139 2.42 0.62 10.99
C ALA A 139 2.76 1.73 11.99
N LEU A 140 3.14 2.92 11.50
CA LEU A 140 3.47 4.07 12.35
C LEU A 140 2.25 4.90 12.79
N GLY A 141 1.12 4.81 12.06
CA GLY A 141 -0.09 5.58 12.35
C GLY A 141 -0.23 6.91 11.59
N ASP A 142 0.57 7.20 10.57
CA ASP A 142 0.42 8.43 9.77
C ASP A 142 -0.84 8.35 8.89
N ALA A 143 -1.95 8.84 9.43
CA ALA A 143 -3.26 8.79 8.77
C ALA A 143 -3.27 9.56 7.44
N THR A 144 -2.62 10.72 7.39
CA THR A 144 -2.57 11.56 6.19
C THR A 144 -1.91 10.83 5.04
N MET A 145 -0.74 10.22 5.26
CA MET A 145 -0.04 9.46 4.21
C MET A 145 -0.80 8.22 3.80
N PHE A 146 -1.42 7.53 4.75
CA PHE A 146 -2.21 6.34 4.45
C PHE A 146 -3.39 6.69 3.53
N VAL A 147 -4.18 7.72 3.90
CA VAL A 147 -5.35 8.18 3.12
C VAL A 147 -4.93 8.70 1.74
N VAL A 148 -3.95 9.60 1.67
CA VAL A 148 -3.48 10.17 0.40
C VAL A 148 -2.96 9.07 -0.53
N THR A 149 -2.28 8.04 0.01
CA THR A 149 -1.79 6.94 -0.81
C THR A 149 -2.94 6.04 -1.27
N ALA A 150 -3.90 5.72 -0.40
CA ALA A 150 -5.08 4.93 -0.77
C ALA A 150 -5.91 5.62 -1.88
N ASP A 151 -6.19 6.91 -1.74
CA ASP A 151 -6.89 7.71 -2.75
C ASP A 151 -6.11 7.75 -4.07
N MET A 152 -4.79 7.92 -4.00
CA MET A 152 -3.93 7.90 -5.18
C MET A 152 -4.01 6.55 -5.91
N LEU A 153 -4.03 5.44 -5.17
CA LEU A 153 -4.13 4.09 -5.75
C LEU A 153 -5.48 3.86 -6.42
N VAL A 154 -6.60 4.30 -5.82
CA VAL A 154 -7.94 4.25 -6.46
C VAL A 154 -7.91 4.96 -7.82
N MET A 155 -7.27 6.13 -7.88
CA MET A 155 -7.24 6.95 -9.09
C MET A 155 -6.24 6.46 -10.16
N ARG A 156 -5.14 5.81 -9.76
CA ARG A 156 -3.98 5.61 -10.64
C ARG A 156 -3.57 4.16 -10.87
N CYS A 157 -4.07 3.20 -10.10
CA CYS A 157 -3.78 1.79 -10.35
C CYS A 157 -4.47 1.30 -11.63
N THR A 158 -3.78 0.40 -12.32
CA THR A 158 -4.28 -0.36 -13.46
C THR A 158 -4.58 -1.79 -13.04
N VAL A 159 -5.18 -2.56 -13.93
CA VAL A 159 -5.40 -3.99 -13.76
C VAL A 159 -4.61 -4.73 -14.84
N ASP A 160 -3.89 -5.80 -14.47
CA ASP A 160 -3.19 -6.66 -15.42
C ASP A 160 -4.11 -7.71 -16.06
N THR A 161 -3.54 -8.63 -16.84
CA THR A 161 -4.29 -9.69 -17.52
C THR A 161 -4.97 -10.67 -16.57
N ASP A 162 -4.48 -10.78 -15.34
CA ASP A 162 -4.99 -11.70 -14.33
C ASP A 162 -5.98 -11.02 -13.37
N GLY A 163 -6.33 -9.75 -13.63
CA GLY A 163 -7.25 -9.01 -12.77
C GLY A 163 -6.59 -8.37 -11.55
N ARG A 164 -5.26 -8.38 -11.45
CA ARG A 164 -4.53 -7.89 -10.26
C ARG A 164 -4.24 -6.41 -10.37
N LEU A 165 -4.31 -5.71 -9.24
CA LEU A 165 -4.02 -4.27 -9.19
C LEU A 165 -2.52 -4.00 -9.27
N VAL A 166 -2.15 -3.10 -10.18
CA VAL A 166 -0.77 -2.70 -10.44
C VAL A 166 -0.63 -1.18 -10.26
N THR A 167 0.36 -0.77 -9.46
CA THR A 167 0.71 0.64 -9.28
C THR A 167 1.27 1.26 -10.58
N PRO A 168 1.29 2.59 -10.72
CA PRO A 168 1.94 3.26 -11.86
C PRO A 168 3.43 2.91 -12.07
N LYS A 169 4.09 2.33 -11.07
CA LYS A 169 5.49 1.90 -11.12
C LYS A 169 5.66 0.40 -11.44
N GLY A 170 4.57 -0.31 -11.75
CA GLY A 170 4.61 -1.74 -12.10
C GLY A 170 4.57 -2.71 -10.91
N TRP A 171 4.31 -2.23 -9.70
CA TRP A 171 4.23 -3.08 -8.50
C TRP A 171 2.82 -3.61 -8.30
N HIS A 172 2.69 -4.91 -8.06
CA HIS A 172 1.46 -5.54 -7.60
C HIS A 172 1.14 -5.15 -6.16
N LEU A 173 -0.11 -4.78 -5.89
CA LEU A 173 -0.54 -4.38 -4.53
C LEU A 173 -0.65 -5.60 -3.60
N ASP A 174 -0.99 -6.75 -4.16
CA ASP A 174 -1.15 -8.05 -3.49
C ASP A 174 0.17 -8.85 -3.41
N ASP A 175 1.31 -8.16 -3.51
CA ASP A 175 2.62 -8.77 -3.34
C ASP A 175 2.80 -9.30 -1.91
N THR A 176 2.78 -10.64 -1.80
CA THR A 176 2.84 -11.39 -0.53
C THR A 176 4.06 -11.07 0.33
N ARG A 177 5.14 -10.54 -0.26
CA ARG A 177 6.34 -10.12 0.48
C ARG A 177 6.06 -8.98 1.46
N PHE A 178 4.96 -8.25 1.27
CA PHE A 178 4.61 -7.08 2.08
C PHE A 178 3.34 -7.24 2.91
N ASP A 179 2.88 -8.47 3.11
CA ASP A 179 1.62 -8.77 3.80
C ASP A 179 1.67 -8.48 5.30
N ALA A 180 2.85 -8.59 5.93
CA ALA A 180 3.01 -8.52 7.38
C ALA A 180 2.50 -7.21 8.02
N LEU A 181 2.54 -6.09 7.29
CA LEU A 181 2.03 -4.79 7.76
C LEU A 181 0.76 -4.35 7.00
N ARG A 182 0.25 -5.15 6.07
CA ARG A 182 -0.86 -4.76 5.21
C ARG A 182 -2.20 -4.98 5.94
N PRO A 183 -3.10 -3.97 5.99
CA PRO A 183 -4.47 -4.19 6.43
C PRO A 183 -5.21 -5.18 5.53
N HIS A 184 -5.99 -6.09 6.11
CA HIS A 184 -6.54 -7.25 5.40
C HIS A 184 -7.46 -6.88 4.21
N ASP A 185 -8.34 -5.88 4.34
CA ASP A 185 -9.38 -5.57 3.34
C ASP A 185 -9.07 -4.35 2.45
N ILE A 186 -7.90 -3.72 2.61
CA ILE A 186 -7.64 -2.42 1.98
C ILE A 186 -7.48 -2.52 0.46
N ILE A 187 -6.91 -3.62 -0.04
CA ILE A 187 -6.75 -3.84 -1.48
C ILE A 187 -8.13 -4.01 -2.12
N ASP A 188 -9.00 -4.83 -1.50
CA ASP A 188 -10.36 -5.07 -1.99
C ASP A 188 -11.17 -3.77 -2.01
N ARG A 189 -11.03 -2.92 -0.99
CA ARG A 189 -11.64 -1.59 -0.97
C ARG A 189 -11.14 -0.71 -2.12
N ILE A 190 -9.83 -0.67 -2.35
CA ILE A 190 -9.25 0.10 -3.47
C ILE A 190 -9.79 -0.44 -4.81
N ALA A 191 -9.86 -1.77 -4.98
CA ALA A 191 -10.36 -2.41 -6.18
C ALA A 191 -11.84 -2.08 -6.43
N ALA A 192 -12.68 -2.24 -5.40
CA ALA A 192 -14.12 -1.97 -5.46
C ALA A 192 -14.40 -0.50 -5.78
N LEU A 193 -13.75 0.43 -5.09
CA LEU A 193 -13.93 1.86 -5.32
C LEU A 193 -13.41 2.30 -6.69
N ARG A 194 -12.28 1.74 -7.15
CA ARG A 194 -11.79 1.97 -8.52
C ARG A 194 -12.84 1.51 -9.53
N LEU A 195 -13.37 0.30 -9.37
CA LEU A 195 -14.36 -0.26 -10.29
C LEU A 195 -15.64 0.58 -10.31
N HIS A 196 -16.18 0.92 -9.14
CA HIS A 196 -17.37 1.75 -9.00
C HIS A 196 -17.20 3.11 -9.67
N LEU A 197 -16.05 3.76 -9.45
CA LEU A 197 -15.77 5.05 -10.07
C LEU A 197 -15.62 4.97 -11.59
N LEU A 198 -15.05 3.87 -12.13
CA LEU A 198 -15.03 3.65 -13.57
C LEU A 198 -16.45 3.49 -14.15
N GLU A 199 -17.32 2.77 -13.45
CA GLU A 199 -18.73 2.61 -13.85
C GLU A 199 -19.46 3.95 -13.88
N ASP A 200 -19.32 4.76 -12.81
CA ASP A 200 -19.93 6.09 -12.72
C ASP A 200 -19.43 7.05 -13.81
N ILE A 201 -18.14 6.96 -14.17
CA ILE A 201 -17.55 7.78 -15.22
C ILE A 201 -18.01 7.35 -16.61
N LEU A 202 -18.16 6.05 -16.85
CA LEU A 202 -18.60 5.50 -18.15
C LEU A 202 -20.10 5.68 -18.38
N LYS A 203 -20.91 5.65 -17.31
CA LYS A 203 -22.38 5.68 -17.40
C LYS A 203 -22.93 6.82 -18.27
N PRO A 204 -22.55 8.11 -18.08
CA PRO A 204 -23.04 9.20 -18.93
C PRO A 204 -22.70 9.03 -20.42
N ILE A 205 -21.53 8.45 -20.71
CA ILE A 205 -21.07 8.23 -22.10
C ILE A 205 -21.83 7.08 -22.74
N ASN A 206 -22.07 6.00 -22.00
CA ASN A 206 -22.84 4.85 -22.47
C ASN A 206 -24.32 5.19 -22.67
N GLU A 207 -24.90 6.06 -21.84
CA GLU A 207 -26.24 6.61 -22.04
C GLU A 207 -26.33 7.42 -23.34
N ILE A 208 -25.33 8.28 -23.63
CA ILE A 208 -25.27 9.04 -24.90
C ILE A 208 -25.18 8.07 -26.10
N LEU A 209 -24.29 7.09 -26.03
CA LEU A 209 -24.11 6.10 -27.10
C LEU A 209 -25.39 5.31 -27.37
N SER A 210 -26.10 4.91 -26.32
CA SER A 210 -27.36 4.14 -26.44
C SER A 210 -28.44 4.98 -27.12
N ARG A 211 -28.63 6.23 -26.67
CA ARG A 211 -29.63 7.14 -27.27
C ARG A 211 -29.30 7.50 -28.73
N LEU A 212 -28.02 7.64 -29.08
CA LEU A 212 -27.60 7.85 -30.46
C LEU A 212 -27.87 6.62 -31.34
N LYS A 213 -27.63 5.40 -30.84
CA LYS A 213 -27.91 4.16 -31.57
C LYS A 213 -29.40 3.95 -31.82
N GLU A 214 -30.23 4.34 -30.86
CA GLU A 214 -31.70 4.26 -30.96
C GLU A 214 -32.31 5.42 -31.76
N SER A 215 -31.50 6.39 -32.22
CA SER A 215 -31.97 7.62 -32.87
C SER A 215 -32.95 8.44 -32.02
N THR A 216 -32.80 8.39 -30.68
CA THR A 216 -33.61 9.12 -29.69
C THR A 216 -32.91 10.39 -29.18
N TYR A 217 -31.81 10.77 -29.83
CA TYR A 217 -30.98 11.93 -29.49
C TYR A 217 -30.71 12.77 -30.74
N GLY A 218 -30.73 14.10 -30.61
CA GLY A 218 -30.47 15.02 -31.73
C GLY A 218 -31.74 15.65 -32.31
N CYS A 219 -31.58 16.65 -33.18
CA CYS A 219 -32.70 17.32 -33.84
C CYS A 219 -33.23 16.58 -35.09
N CYS A 220 -32.39 15.73 -35.71
CA CYS A 220 -32.75 14.91 -36.87
C CYS A 220 -31.81 13.70 -37.01
N LEU A 221 -32.14 12.77 -37.90
CA LEU A 221 -31.34 11.57 -38.18
C LEU A 221 -29.90 11.90 -38.63
N LEU A 222 -29.72 12.93 -39.44
CA LEU A 222 -28.40 13.36 -39.90
C LEU A 222 -27.50 13.81 -38.73
N CYS A 223 -28.05 14.56 -37.78
CA CYS A 223 -27.32 14.92 -36.56
C CYS A 223 -26.92 13.68 -35.77
N THR A 224 -27.84 12.74 -35.56
CA THR A 224 -27.55 11.47 -34.88
C THR A 224 -26.37 10.73 -35.51
N MET A 225 -26.40 10.55 -36.84
CA MET A 225 -25.36 9.85 -37.58
C MET A 225 -24.01 10.57 -37.49
N THR A 226 -23.99 11.90 -37.67
CA THR A 226 -22.75 12.70 -37.57
C THR A 226 -22.17 12.67 -36.16
N MET A 227 -23.01 12.72 -35.13
CA MET A 227 -22.58 12.66 -33.74
C MET A 227 -21.98 11.31 -33.38
N LEU A 228 -22.68 10.22 -33.75
CA LEU A 228 -22.21 8.87 -33.50
C LEU A 228 -20.89 8.60 -34.22
N GLY A 229 -20.80 8.98 -35.51
CA GLY A 229 -19.56 8.88 -36.28
C GLY A 229 -18.41 9.67 -35.66
N ALA A 230 -18.65 10.93 -35.29
CA ALA A 230 -17.64 11.77 -34.63
C ALA A 230 -17.17 11.16 -33.30
N LEU A 231 -18.09 10.63 -32.49
CA LEU A 231 -17.76 10.02 -31.20
C LEU A 231 -16.92 8.75 -31.36
N VAL A 232 -17.27 7.87 -32.29
CA VAL A 232 -16.50 6.64 -32.60
C VAL A 232 -15.11 6.99 -33.12
N ILE A 233 -15.00 7.93 -34.07
CA ILE A 233 -13.71 8.36 -34.62
C ILE A 233 -12.84 9.01 -33.54
N CYS A 234 -13.41 9.89 -32.70
CA CYS A 234 -12.67 10.50 -31.60
C CYS A 234 -12.24 9.49 -30.53
N ALA A 235 -13.06 8.48 -30.27
CA ALA A 235 -12.71 7.39 -29.35
C ALA A 235 -11.53 6.57 -29.89
N ALA A 236 -11.54 6.21 -31.17
CA ALA A 236 -10.43 5.54 -31.84
C ALA A 236 -9.14 6.36 -31.76
N ASN A 237 -9.21 7.65 -32.08
CA ASN A 237 -8.07 8.57 -32.00
C ASN A 237 -7.55 8.77 -30.56
N SER A 238 -8.37 8.52 -29.55
CA SER A 238 -7.99 8.61 -28.13
C SER A 238 -7.55 7.25 -27.54
N GLY A 239 -7.55 6.19 -28.35
CA GLY A 239 -7.28 4.82 -27.93
C GLY A 239 -8.33 4.28 -26.95
N LEU A 240 -9.58 4.70 -27.10
CA LEU A 240 -10.74 4.25 -26.33
C LEU A 240 -11.76 3.57 -27.27
N ASP A 241 -11.27 2.90 -28.32
CA ASP A 241 -12.10 2.12 -29.24
C ASP A 241 -11.87 0.61 -29.01
N PRO A 242 -12.92 -0.17 -28.75
CA PRO A 242 -14.28 0.28 -28.46
C PRO A 242 -14.36 1.03 -27.11
N ILE A 243 -15.34 1.94 -26.98
CA ILE A 243 -15.63 2.58 -25.68
C ILE A 243 -16.13 1.48 -24.72
N PRO A 244 -15.53 1.33 -23.52
CA PRO A 244 -15.92 0.31 -22.56
C PRO A 244 -17.38 0.45 -22.11
N ARG A 245 -18.11 -0.67 -22.06
CA ARG A 245 -19.51 -0.71 -21.62
C ARG A 245 -19.64 -0.72 -20.10
N SER A 246 -18.64 -1.24 -19.40
CA SER A 246 -18.55 -1.31 -17.94
C SER A 246 -17.15 -0.96 -17.48
N GLY A 247 -17.01 -0.63 -16.19
CA GLY A 247 -15.70 -0.37 -15.59
C GLY A 247 -14.77 -1.60 -15.65
N SER A 248 -15.33 -2.81 -15.63
CA SER A 248 -14.56 -4.07 -15.70
C SER A 248 -13.91 -4.32 -17.07
N GLU A 249 -14.44 -3.74 -18.15
CA GLU A 249 -13.83 -3.83 -19.50
C GLU A 249 -12.60 -2.91 -19.64
N PHE A 250 -12.36 -2.00 -18.69
CA PHE A 250 -11.26 -1.04 -18.75
C PHE A 250 -10.10 -1.38 -17.79
N GLN A 251 -9.00 -1.86 -18.36
CA GLN A 251 -7.78 -2.21 -17.61
C GLN A 251 -6.97 -1.00 -17.15
N GLY A 252 -7.12 0.16 -17.81
CA GLY A 252 -6.41 1.39 -17.46
C GLY A 252 -6.89 2.00 -16.14
N SER A 253 -6.22 3.03 -15.64
CA SER A 253 -6.61 3.71 -14.40
C SER A 253 -7.78 4.68 -14.58
N VAL A 254 -8.46 5.03 -13.50
CA VAL A 254 -9.52 6.08 -13.51
C VAL A 254 -8.99 7.36 -14.16
N MET A 255 -7.78 7.80 -13.78
CA MET A 255 -7.14 8.98 -14.39
C MET A 255 -6.95 8.83 -15.91
N GLN A 256 -6.49 7.67 -16.39
CA GLN A 256 -6.34 7.43 -17.82
C GLN A 256 -7.68 7.45 -18.56
N LEU A 257 -8.75 6.92 -17.96
CA LEU A 257 -10.08 6.98 -18.56
C LEU A 257 -10.54 8.44 -18.68
N VAL A 258 -10.42 9.23 -17.61
CA VAL A 258 -10.78 10.65 -17.60
C VAL A 258 -10.01 11.41 -18.69
N GLU A 259 -8.69 11.21 -18.78
CA GLU A 259 -7.85 11.84 -19.81
C GLU A 259 -8.27 11.45 -21.24
N LYS A 260 -8.70 10.20 -21.46
CA LYS A 260 -9.20 9.73 -22.75
C LYS A 260 -10.57 10.33 -23.07
N LEU A 261 -11.50 10.33 -22.12
CA LEU A 261 -12.83 10.91 -22.28
C LEU A 261 -12.77 12.43 -22.49
N ASP A 262 -11.79 13.11 -21.89
CA ASP A 262 -11.65 14.55 -22.04
C ASP A 262 -11.27 14.98 -23.46
N LYS A 263 -10.65 14.08 -24.23
CA LYS A 263 -10.29 14.26 -25.64
C LYS A 263 -11.47 14.06 -26.59
N LEU A 264 -12.59 13.49 -26.13
CA LEU A 264 -13.76 13.29 -26.98
C LEU A 264 -14.34 14.63 -27.44
N ARG A 265 -14.72 14.67 -28.71
CA ARG A 265 -15.37 15.79 -29.37
C ARG A 265 -16.51 15.25 -30.22
N VAL A 266 -17.55 16.05 -30.37
CA VAL A 266 -18.69 15.74 -31.23
C VAL A 266 -18.88 16.92 -32.17
N VAL A 267 -19.13 16.62 -33.45
CA VAL A 267 -19.36 17.61 -34.51
C VAL A 267 -20.76 17.38 -35.08
N PHE A 268 -21.46 18.47 -35.41
CA PHE A 268 -22.82 18.49 -35.94
C PHE A 268 -22.85 19.30 -37.24
N ALA A 269 -23.62 18.85 -38.22
CA ALA A 269 -23.76 19.51 -39.53
C ALA A 269 -24.86 20.60 -39.59
N HIS A 270 -25.55 20.90 -38.47
CA HIS A 270 -26.72 21.81 -38.44
C HIS A 270 -26.36 23.22 -37.91
N GLU A 271 -27.09 24.26 -38.33
CA GLU A 271 -26.82 25.67 -37.98
C GLU A 271 -27.13 26.01 -36.51
N ASP A 272 -28.17 25.39 -35.92
CA ASP A 272 -28.51 25.51 -34.49
C ASP A 272 -27.64 24.60 -33.58
N LYS A 273 -26.39 25.02 -33.36
CA LYS A 273 -25.33 24.21 -32.71
C LYS A 273 -25.38 24.14 -31.18
N LYS A 274 -26.15 25.01 -30.51
CA LYS A 274 -25.96 25.25 -29.05
C LYS A 274 -26.70 24.27 -28.11
N ASN A 275 -27.75 23.58 -28.55
CA ASN A 275 -28.60 22.74 -27.68
C ASN A 275 -28.47 21.22 -27.87
N VAL A 276 -27.52 20.75 -28.68
CA VAL A 276 -27.48 19.33 -29.11
C VAL A 276 -26.22 18.59 -28.67
N ASN A 277 -25.24 19.25 -28.04
CA ASN A 277 -24.02 18.58 -27.59
C ASN A 277 -24.19 18.01 -26.16
N PRO A 278 -24.23 16.68 -25.98
CA PRO A 278 -24.35 16.09 -24.64
C PRO A 278 -23.02 16.07 -23.86
N LEU A 279 -21.87 16.20 -24.54
CA LEU A 279 -20.57 16.01 -23.89
C LEU A 279 -20.27 17.00 -22.75
N PRO A 280 -20.57 18.32 -22.86
CA PRO A 280 -20.36 19.24 -21.76
C PRO A 280 -21.13 18.85 -20.48
N THR A 281 -22.37 18.39 -20.62
CA THR A 281 -23.18 17.92 -19.49
C THR A 281 -22.61 16.63 -18.91
N ALA A 282 -22.27 15.65 -19.76
CA ALA A 282 -21.64 14.41 -19.30
C ALA A 282 -20.31 14.67 -18.57
N LYS A 283 -19.47 15.58 -19.07
CA LYS A 283 -18.22 15.96 -18.41
C LYS A 283 -18.45 16.57 -17.03
N LYS A 284 -19.49 17.39 -16.85
CA LYS A 284 -19.85 17.91 -15.51
C LYS A 284 -20.25 16.79 -14.56
N VAL A 285 -21.09 15.85 -15.02
CA VAL A 285 -21.49 14.68 -14.22
C VAL A 285 -20.26 13.83 -13.84
N ILE A 286 -19.34 13.60 -14.77
CA ILE A 286 -18.07 12.90 -14.52
C ILE A 286 -17.23 13.62 -13.45
N GLN A 287 -17.10 14.95 -13.55
CA GLN A 287 -16.36 15.74 -12.56
C GLN A 287 -17.01 15.70 -11.17
N GLU A 288 -18.33 15.73 -11.11
CA GLU A 288 -19.09 15.60 -9.86
C GLU A 288 -18.93 14.21 -9.25
N ALA A 289 -18.96 13.15 -10.04
CA ALA A 289 -18.73 11.78 -9.57
C ALA A 289 -17.33 11.62 -8.95
N ILE A 290 -16.29 12.17 -9.59
CA ILE A 290 -14.93 12.15 -9.05
C ILE A 290 -14.81 12.97 -7.76
N LYS A 291 -15.44 14.16 -7.73
CA LYS A 291 -15.40 15.05 -6.56
C LYS A 291 -16.12 14.45 -5.35
N ASN A 292 -17.23 13.76 -5.59
CA ASN A 292 -18.09 13.18 -4.56
C ASN A 292 -17.81 11.69 -4.33
N LYS A 293 -16.65 11.18 -4.77
CA LYS A 293 -16.28 9.77 -4.59
C LYS A 293 -16.31 9.41 -3.10
N GLU A 294 -16.68 8.17 -2.82
CA GLU A 294 -16.66 7.63 -1.46
C GLU A 294 -15.24 7.68 -0.85
N GLU A 295 -15.19 7.88 0.47
CA GLU A 295 -13.94 7.85 1.23
C GLU A 295 -13.29 6.46 1.13
N THR A 296 -12.03 6.42 0.71
CA THR A 296 -11.33 5.14 0.51
C THR A 296 -10.96 4.46 1.82
N VAL A 297 -10.71 5.24 2.87
CA VAL A 297 -10.30 4.74 4.17
C VAL A 297 -11.46 4.89 5.16
N PRO A 298 -12.01 3.79 5.67
CA PRO A 298 -13.15 3.85 6.58
C PRO A 298 -12.74 4.42 7.95
N LYS A 299 -13.72 4.99 8.67
CA LYS A 299 -13.49 5.64 9.97
C LYS A 299 -12.75 4.76 10.99
N PHE A 300 -13.03 3.46 11.05
CA PHE A 300 -12.35 2.56 11.99
C PHE A 300 -10.84 2.43 11.72
N TYR A 301 -10.40 2.58 10.48
CA TYR A 301 -8.97 2.68 10.15
C TYR A 301 -8.37 4.00 10.62
N LEU A 302 -9.08 5.11 10.44
CA LEU A 302 -8.63 6.42 10.95
C LEU A 302 -8.49 6.39 12.48
N ASP A 303 -9.46 5.83 13.19
CA ASP A 303 -9.41 5.71 14.66
C ASP A 303 -8.21 4.88 15.13
N ARG A 304 -7.90 3.78 14.44
CA ARG A 304 -6.71 2.96 14.72
C ARG A 304 -5.42 3.71 14.42
N LEU A 305 -5.34 4.39 13.27
CA LEU A 305 -4.17 5.18 12.86
C LEU A 305 -3.88 6.30 13.87
N VAL A 306 -4.90 7.04 14.32
CA VAL A 306 -4.72 8.09 15.33
C VAL A 306 -4.21 7.53 16.66
N LYS A 307 -4.76 6.40 17.13
CA LYS A 307 -4.28 5.73 18.35
C LYS A 307 -2.82 5.31 18.20
N GLN A 308 -2.48 4.70 17.07
CA GLN A 308 -1.11 4.27 16.78
C GLN A 308 -0.15 5.46 16.68
N SER A 309 -0.56 6.54 16.02
CA SER A 309 0.26 7.74 15.88
C SER A 309 0.61 8.39 17.22
N LYS A 310 -0.33 8.39 18.18
CA LYS A 310 -0.07 8.87 19.55
C LYS A 310 0.87 7.93 20.30
N LYS A 311 0.66 6.61 20.17
CA LYS A 311 1.54 5.57 20.74
C LYS A 311 2.99 5.75 20.29
N ILE A 312 3.19 6.05 19.01
CA ILE A 312 4.50 6.18 18.35
C ILE A 312 5.08 7.61 18.38
N GLY A 313 4.35 8.59 18.93
CA GLY A 313 4.82 9.98 19.05
C GLY A 313 4.87 10.77 17.73
N LEU A 314 4.12 10.33 16.71
CA LEU A 314 3.94 11.07 15.46
C LEU A 314 2.93 12.20 15.60
N LEU A 315 1.88 11.98 16.39
CA LEU A 315 0.96 13.03 16.84
C LEU A 315 1.25 13.33 18.31
N GLU A 316 1.29 14.61 18.65
CA GLU A 316 1.43 15.12 20.02
C GLU A 316 0.09 15.08 20.76
#